data_AF-A0A949CP42-F1
#
_entry.id   AF-A0A949CP42-F1
#
_cell.length_a   1.000
_cell.length_b   1.000
_cell.length_c   1.000
_cell.angle_alpha   90.00
_cell.angle_beta   90.00
_cell.angle_gamma   90.00
#
_symmetry.space_group_name_H-M   'P 1'
#
loop_
_entity.id
_entity.type
_entity.pdbx_description
1 polymer ?
#
loop_
_entity_poly.entity_id
_entity_poly.type
_entity_poly.pdbx_seq_one_letter_code
_entity_poly.pdbx_strand_id
1 'polypeptide(L)'
;MFLQSFGSMVVESVLALDEDSLHEQWNWILGCLRDVLAETGDAELAKALPSAHQSASIAGGLGNSVHLTQAYSIAFQLLGMAEQNSADQFRKAIERRSGIDALPALWGDSLRQLKEQGWSAAEIAKQLSNMRVELVLTAHPTEAKRATVLAHHRRLFERFQQFHQSPDRDGLVSIAQQDENDFAVRALLSILWRTG
;
A
#
# COMPACT_ATOMS: atom_id res chain seq x y z
N MET A 1 39.14 0.17 30.69
CA MET A 1 37.97 0.68 31.43
C MET A 1 37.77 2.11 30.95
N PHE A 2 37.01 2.39 29.89
CA PHE A 2 35.60 2.11 29.67
C PHE A 2 35.33 1.71 28.21
N LEU A 3 34.81 0.49 28.03
CA LEU A 3 33.96 0.14 26.91
C LEU A 3 32.56 0.65 27.28
N GLN A 4 32.04 1.64 26.58
CA GLN A 4 30.60 1.90 26.59
C GLN A 4 30.03 1.49 25.23
N SER A 5 29.16 0.49 25.35
CA SER A 5 28.28 -0.08 24.36
C SER A 5 27.53 1.00 23.59
N PHE A 6 27.89 1.23 22.32
CA PHE A 6 26.93 1.75 21.35
C PHE A 6 25.94 0.60 21.10
N GLY A 7 24.81 0.67 21.81
CA GLY A 7 23.67 -0.18 21.53
C GLY A 7 23.36 -0.10 20.05
N SER A 8 23.31 -1.26 19.40
CA SER A 8 22.87 -1.47 18.03
C SER A 8 21.44 -0.95 17.87
N MET A 9 21.29 0.36 17.67
CA MET A 9 20.08 0.95 17.14
C MET A 9 20.13 0.68 15.65
N VAL A 10 19.60 -0.48 15.26
CA VAL A 10 19.26 -0.74 13.86
C VAL A 10 18.29 0.37 13.49
N VAL A 11 18.78 1.38 12.77
CA VAL A 11 17.93 2.40 12.18
C VAL A 11 17.09 1.64 11.16
N GLU A 12 15.85 1.32 11.53
CA GLU A 12 14.92 0.67 10.62
C GLU A 12 14.71 1.59 9.41
N SER A 13 14.93 1.02 8.22
CA SER A 13 14.86 1.77 6.96
C SER A 13 13.42 2.28 6.75
N VAL A 14 13.27 3.50 6.24
CA VAL A 14 11.96 4.05 5.79
C VAL A 14 11.34 3.20 4.66
N LEU A 15 12.16 2.39 4.00
CA LEU A 15 11.76 1.46 2.94
C LEU A 15 11.49 0.04 3.45
N ALA A 16 11.64 -0.23 4.74
CA ALA A 16 11.31 -1.54 5.29
C ALA A 16 9.78 -1.78 5.23
N LEU A 17 9.43 -3.03 4.97
CA LEU A 17 8.07 -3.53 4.85
C LEU A 17 7.84 -4.56 5.94
N ASP A 18 6.62 -4.61 6.46
CA ASP A 18 6.16 -5.77 7.20
C ASP A 18 5.77 -6.85 6.18
N GLU A 19 6.62 -7.86 6.04
CA GLU A 19 6.45 -8.97 5.08
C GLU A 19 5.18 -9.77 5.37
N ASP A 20 4.87 -10.00 6.65
CA ASP A 20 3.70 -10.78 7.06
C ASP A 20 2.42 -10.02 6.72
N SER A 21 2.36 -8.73 7.08
CA SER A 21 1.22 -7.88 6.74
C SER A 21 1.07 -7.69 5.22
N LEU A 22 2.18 -7.56 4.49
CA LEU A 22 2.14 -7.50 3.02
C LEU A 22 1.55 -8.78 2.43
N HIS A 23 1.98 -9.94 2.92
CA HIS A 23 1.50 -11.23 2.43
C HIS A 23 0.00 -11.41 2.71
N GLU A 24 -0.46 -11.05 3.91
CA GLU A 24 -1.88 -11.08 4.28
C GLU A 24 -2.73 -10.20 3.36
N GLN A 25 -2.32 -8.93 3.20
CA GLN A 25 -2.99 -7.96 2.34
C GLN A 25 -3.05 -8.38 0.88
N TRP A 26 -1.92 -8.86 0.36
CA TRP A 26 -1.80 -9.33 -1.02
C TRP A 26 -2.72 -10.52 -1.27
N ASN A 27 -2.70 -11.52 -0.38
CA ASN A 27 -3.54 -12.71 -0.50
C ASN A 27 -5.03 -12.36 -0.47
N TRP A 28 -5.43 -11.43 0.39
CA TRP A 28 -6.82 -10.98 0.46
C TRP A 28 -7.27 -10.32 -0.84
N ILE A 29 -6.58 -9.25 -1.28
CA ILE A 29 -7.04 -8.48 -2.44
C ILE A 29 -6.91 -9.26 -3.75
N LEU A 30 -5.90 -10.12 -3.87
CA LEU A 30 -5.77 -11.04 -4.99
C LEU A 30 -6.87 -12.10 -4.98
N GLY A 31 -7.26 -12.59 -3.79
CA GLY A 31 -8.41 -13.47 -3.59
C GLY A 31 -9.69 -12.84 -4.13
N CYS A 32 -9.97 -11.59 -3.75
CA CYS A 32 -11.13 -10.84 -4.27
C CYS A 32 -11.11 -10.73 -5.80
N LEU A 33 -9.95 -10.47 -6.41
CA LEU A 33 -9.82 -10.43 -7.87
C LEU A 33 -10.12 -11.80 -8.51
N ARG A 34 -9.57 -12.88 -7.94
CA ARG A 34 -9.81 -14.24 -8.44
C ARG A 34 -11.28 -14.64 -8.36
N ASP A 35 -11.95 -14.27 -7.28
CA ASP A 35 -13.37 -14.53 -7.11
C ASP A 35 -14.19 -13.77 -8.16
N VAL A 36 -13.91 -12.48 -8.37
CA VAL A 36 -14.55 -11.68 -9.41
C VAL A 36 -14.37 -12.31 -10.80
N LEU A 37 -13.16 -12.76 -11.14
CA LEU A 37 -12.89 -13.43 -12.42
C LEU A 37 -13.65 -14.75 -12.54
N ALA A 38 -13.72 -15.56 -11.47
CA ALA A 38 -14.47 -16.80 -11.48
C ALA A 38 -15.98 -16.56 -11.68
N GLU A 39 -16.53 -15.55 -11.01
CA GLU A 39 -17.94 -15.17 -11.10
C GLU A 39 -18.32 -14.56 -12.47
N THR A 40 -17.39 -13.91 -13.16
CA THR A 40 -17.63 -13.35 -14.52
C THR A 40 -17.49 -14.37 -15.65
N GLY A 41 -17.16 -15.64 -15.33
CA GLY A 41 -16.95 -16.70 -16.32
C GLY A 41 -15.49 -16.85 -16.79
N ASP A 42 -14.56 -16.11 -16.20
CA ASP A 42 -13.13 -16.10 -16.50
C ASP A 42 -12.34 -17.03 -15.55
N ALA A 43 -12.93 -18.19 -15.18
CA ALA A 43 -12.36 -19.11 -14.18
C ALA A 43 -10.96 -19.63 -14.54
N GLU A 44 -10.65 -19.76 -15.83
CA GLU A 44 -9.31 -20.14 -16.29
C GLU A 44 -8.27 -19.02 -16.06
N LEU A 45 -8.67 -17.75 -16.15
CA LEU A 45 -7.81 -16.61 -15.78
C LEU A 45 -7.61 -16.55 -14.26
N ALA A 46 -8.66 -16.82 -13.48
CA ALA A 46 -8.56 -16.90 -12.03
C ALA A 46 -7.56 -17.96 -11.55
N LYS A 47 -7.46 -19.10 -12.26
CA LYS A 47 -6.47 -20.16 -12.00
C LYS A 47 -5.06 -19.80 -12.49
N ALA A 48 -4.96 -18.97 -13.53
CA ALA A 48 -3.68 -18.52 -14.09
C ALA A 48 -2.99 -17.47 -13.20
N LEU A 49 -3.73 -16.73 -12.38
CA LEU A 49 -3.15 -15.80 -11.40
C LEU A 49 -2.46 -16.55 -10.23
N PRO A 50 -1.40 -15.96 -9.64
CA PRO A 50 -0.71 -16.58 -8.51
C PRO A 50 -1.63 -16.80 -7.30
N SER A 51 -1.20 -17.67 -6.39
CA SER A 51 -1.84 -17.89 -5.09
C SER A 51 -0.76 -18.04 -4.01
N ALA A 52 -1.12 -17.86 -2.74
CA ALA A 52 -0.22 -18.02 -1.60
C ALA A 52 0.56 -19.35 -1.61
N HIS A 53 0.00 -20.40 -2.23
CA HIS A 53 0.54 -21.76 -2.18
C HIS A 53 0.79 -22.38 -3.55
N GLN A 54 0.56 -21.63 -4.64
CA GLN A 54 0.61 -22.19 -5.98
C GLN A 54 1.21 -21.18 -6.95
N SER A 55 2.33 -21.57 -7.56
CA SER A 55 2.90 -20.85 -8.69
C SER A 55 1.88 -20.82 -9.83
N ALA A 56 1.80 -19.66 -10.50
CA ALA A 56 0.94 -19.49 -11.67
C ALA A 56 1.22 -20.60 -12.69
N SER A 57 0.18 -21.36 -13.04
CA SER A 57 0.23 -22.32 -14.14
C SER A 57 -0.45 -21.69 -15.34
N ILE A 58 0.36 -21.21 -16.29
CA ILE A 58 -0.18 -20.71 -17.55
C ILE A 58 -0.51 -21.93 -18.40
N ALA A 59 -1.76 -22.39 -18.32
CA ALA A 59 -2.26 -23.46 -19.17
C ALA A 59 -2.03 -23.09 -20.65
N GLY A 60 -1.52 -24.05 -21.43
CA GLY A 60 -1.22 -23.85 -22.85
C GLY A 60 -2.46 -23.35 -23.60
N GLY A 61 -2.37 -22.14 -24.17
CA GLY A 61 -3.46 -21.46 -24.87
C GLY A 61 -3.71 -20.02 -24.41
N LEU A 62 -3.42 -19.68 -23.15
CA LEU A 62 -3.62 -18.34 -22.60
C LEU A 62 -2.41 -17.41 -22.74
N GLY A 63 -1.23 -17.94 -23.12
CA GLY A 63 0.04 -17.19 -23.13
C GLY A 63 0.10 -15.95 -24.03
N ASN A 64 -0.84 -15.79 -24.96
CA ASN A 64 -0.99 -14.61 -25.84
C ASN A 64 -2.36 -13.91 -25.68
N SER A 65 -3.09 -14.17 -24.59
CA SER A 65 -4.40 -13.57 -24.37
C SER A 65 -4.27 -12.15 -23.82
N VAL A 66 -4.90 -11.18 -24.50
CA VAL A 66 -5.02 -9.79 -24.01
C VAL A 66 -5.62 -9.76 -22.60
N HIS A 67 -6.59 -10.63 -22.31
CA HIS A 67 -7.21 -10.74 -20.99
C HIS A 67 -6.24 -11.24 -19.91
N LEU A 68 -5.29 -12.12 -20.26
CA LEU A 68 -4.26 -12.56 -19.31
C LEU A 68 -3.34 -11.39 -18.96
N THR A 69 -2.88 -10.64 -19.97
CA THR A 69 -2.06 -9.44 -19.75
C THR A 69 -2.80 -8.41 -18.89
N GLN A 70 -4.09 -8.20 -19.14
CA GLN A 70 -4.93 -7.31 -18.34
C GLN A 70 -5.07 -7.79 -16.89
N ALA A 71 -5.34 -9.08 -16.67
CA ALA A 71 -5.48 -9.65 -15.34
C ALA A 71 -4.18 -9.48 -14.54
N TYR A 72 -3.03 -9.75 -15.16
CA TYR A 72 -1.73 -9.51 -14.53
C TYR A 72 -1.47 -8.02 -14.31
N SER A 73 -1.84 -7.14 -15.23
CA SER A 73 -1.69 -5.69 -15.05
C SER A 73 -2.47 -5.19 -13.83
N ILE A 74 -3.72 -5.65 -13.66
CA ILE A 74 -4.52 -5.36 -12.47
C ILE A 74 -3.85 -5.96 -11.23
N ALA A 75 -3.44 -7.23 -11.28
CA ALA A 75 -2.77 -7.89 -10.15
C ALA A 75 -1.50 -7.13 -9.70
N PHE A 76 -0.67 -6.64 -10.64
CA PHE A 76 0.49 -5.80 -10.31
C PHE A 76 0.10 -4.46 -9.69
N GLN A 77 -1.00 -3.85 -10.13
CA GLN A 77 -1.51 -2.63 -9.51
C GLN A 77 -1.98 -2.90 -8.06
N LEU A 78 -2.64 -4.03 -7.81
CA LEU A 78 -3.06 -4.44 -6.46
C LEU A 78 -1.86 -4.74 -5.56
N LEU A 79 -0.79 -5.36 -6.09
CA LEU A 79 0.44 -5.58 -5.35
C LEU A 79 1.05 -4.25 -4.90
N GLY A 80 1.14 -3.28 -5.81
CA GLY A 80 1.64 -1.93 -5.47
C GLY A 80 0.80 -1.25 -4.39
N MET A 81 -0.52 -1.47 -4.37
CA MET A 81 -1.38 -0.98 -3.28
C MET A 81 -1.02 -1.65 -1.94
N ALA A 82 -0.83 -2.97 -1.93
CA ALA A 82 -0.46 -3.73 -0.73
C ALA A 82 0.92 -3.32 -0.20
N GLU A 83 1.91 -3.15 -1.07
CA GLU A 83 3.23 -2.64 -0.70
C GLU A 83 3.15 -1.23 -0.09
N GLN A 84 2.40 -0.33 -0.73
CA GLN A 84 2.24 1.03 -0.24
C GLN A 84 1.57 1.07 1.14
N ASN A 85 0.52 0.27 1.36
CA ASN A 85 -0.18 0.22 2.62
C ASN A 85 0.62 -0.48 3.73
N SER A 86 1.32 -1.58 3.42
CA SER A 86 2.25 -2.23 4.37
C SER A 86 3.36 -1.26 4.81
N ALA A 87 3.97 -0.52 3.88
CA ALA A 87 4.96 0.51 4.22
C ALA A 87 4.40 1.60 5.14
N ASP A 88 3.17 2.07 4.89
CA ASP A 88 2.53 3.08 5.74
C ASP A 88 2.21 2.55 7.15
N GLN A 89 1.69 1.32 7.25
CA GLN A 89 1.40 0.69 8.54
C GLN A 89 2.68 0.40 9.32
N PHE A 90 3.72 -0.08 8.67
CA PHE A 90 5.03 -0.30 9.28
C PHE A 90 5.59 0.99 9.87
N ARG A 91 5.55 2.09 9.11
CA ARG A 91 5.99 3.42 9.62
C ARG A 91 5.18 3.87 10.84
N LYS A 92 3.86 3.76 10.78
CA LYS A 92 2.96 4.09 11.90
C LYS A 92 3.23 3.22 13.12
N ALA A 93 3.52 1.93 12.94
CA ALA A 93 3.85 1.01 14.03
C ALA A 93 5.14 1.43 14.74
N ILE A 94 6.18 1.79 13.98
CA ILE A 94 7.43 2.32 14.53
C ILE A 94 7.19 3.63 15.27
N GLU A 95 6.47 4.58 14.66
CA GLU A 95 6.17 5.87 15.30
C GLU A 95 5.42 5.69 16.63
N ARG A 96 4.46 4.76 16.68
CA ARG A 96 3.72 4.44 17.92
C ARG A 96 4.59 3.78 18.98
N ARG A 97 5.50 2.89 18.59
CA ARG A 97 6.35 2.11 19.52
C ARG A 97 7.54 2.91 20.04
N SER A 98 8.18 3.66 19.15
CA SER A 98 9.51 4.22 19.35
C SER A 98 9.52 5.76 19.32
N GLY A 99 8.39 6.40 19.01
CA GLY A 99 8.27 7.85 18.92
C GLY A 99 8.33 8.37 17.49
N ILE A 100 7.85 9.61 17.30
CA ILE A 100 7.70 10.26 15.98
C ILE A 100 9.04 10.49 15.25
N ASP A 101 10.16 10.45 15.98
CA ASP A 101 11.51 10.73 15.53
C ASP A 101 12.35 9.44 15.34
N ALA A 102 11.73 8.26 15.50
CA ALA A 102 12.40 6.98 15.37
C ALA A 102 12.82 6.65 13.93
N LEU A 103 12.09 7.17 12.94
CA LEU A 103 12.37 6.94 11.52
C LEU A 103 13.26 8.04 10.94
N PRO A 104 14.37 7.69 10.28
CA PRO A 104 15.30 8.67 9.75
C PRO A 104 14.71 9.45 8.57
N ALA A 105 15.16 10.69 8.37
CA ALA A 105 14.79 11.56 7.26
C ALA A 105 13.28 11.84 7.11
N LEU A 106 12.47 11.51 8.13
CA LEU A 106 11.08 11.95 8.25
C LEU A 106 11.00 13.22 9.10
N TRP A 107 9.79 13.79 9.23
CA TRP A 107 9.58 15.05 9.95
C TRP A 107 10.06 15.01 11.40
N GLY A 108 9.76 13.94 12.16
CA GLY A 108 10.15 13.87 13.56
C GLY A 108 11.67 13.86 13.75
N ASP A 109 12.39 13.05 12.96
CA ASP A 109 13.85 13.02 12.97
C ASP A 109 14.46 14.36 12.53
N SER A 110 13.97 14.93 11.43
CA SER A 110 14.46 16.22 10.91
C SER A 110 14.27 17.35 11.91
N LEU A 111 13.11 17.41 12.58
CA LEU A 111 12.83 18.41 13.61
C LEU A 111 13.64 18.17 14.88
N ARG A 112 13.87 16.91 15.29
CA ARG A 112 14.77 16.58 16.40
C ARG A 112 16.18 17.09 16.09
N GLN A 113 16.73 16.78 14.92
CA GLN A 113 18.08 17.19 14.52
C GLN A 113 18.24 18.71 14.56
N LEU A 114 17.24 19.48 14.09
CA LEU A 114 17.27 20.94 14.17
C LEU A 114 17.30 21.44 15.63
N LYS A 115 16.52 20.82 16.52
CA LYS A 115 16.53 21.18 17.94
C LYS A 115 17.85 20.82 18.62
N GLU A 116 18.46 19.68 18.27
CA GLU A 116 19.78 19.26 18.76
C GLU A 116 20.89 20.20 18.28
N GLN A 117 20.73 20.82 17.12
CA GLN A 117 21.61 21.87 16.60
C GLN A 117 21.37 23.25 17.25
N GLY A 118 20.45 23.34 18.22
CA GLY A 118 20.19 24.56 18.99
C GLY A 118 19.14 25.50 18.41
N TRP A 119 18.42 25.09 17.35
CA TRP A 119 17.35 25.92 16.79
C TRP A 119 16.13 25.93 17.71
N SER A 120 15.61 27.13 17.99
CA SER A 120 14.34 27.29 18.70
C SER A 120 13.16 26.96 17.80
N ALA A 121 12.03 26.55 18.40
CA ALA A 121 10.80 26.28 17.65
C ALA A 121 10.31 27.50 16.86
N ALA A 122 10.54 28.72 17.37
CA ALA A 122 10.17 29.96 16.68
C ALA A 122 11.03 30.21 15.43
N GLU A 123 12.33 29.91 15.49
CA GLU A 123 13.22 30.03 14.33
C GLU A 123 12.88 29.00 13.25
N ILE A 124 12.62 27.75 13.66
CA ILE A 124 12.21 26.68 12.74
C ILE A 124 10.91 27.08 12.03
N ALA A 125 9.88 27.51 12.78
CA ALA A 125 8.61 27.93 12.20
C ALA A 125 8.77 29.10 11.21
N LYS A 126 9.60 30.09 11.56
CA LYS A 126 9.91 31.24 10.69
C LYS A 126 10.62 30.83 9.40
N GLN A 127 11.50 29.82 9.43
CA GLN A 127 12.15 29.35 8.21
C GLN A 127 11.22 28.50 7.35
N LEU A 128 10.44 27.62 7.98
CA LEU A 128 9.44 26.80 7.27
C LEU A 128 8.42 27.67 6.53
N SER A 129 8.00 28.81 7.08
CA SER A 129 7.08 29.73 6.41
C SER A 129 7.65 30.36 5.13
N ASN A 130 8.97 30.38 4.97
CA ASN A 130 9.64 30.91 3.78
C ASN A 130 10.05 29.80 2.79
N MET A 131 9.86 28.53 3.14
CA MET A 131 10.24 27.40 2.29
C MET A 131 9.25 27.24 1.14
N ARG A 132 9.77 27.15 -0.09
CA ARG A 132 8.98 26.90 -1.29
C ARG A 132 9.42 25.59 -1.92
N VAL A 133 8.47 24.68 -2.09
CA VAL A 133 8.65 23.41 -2.80
C VAL A 133 7.73 23.44 -4.01
N GLU A 134 8.28 23.22 -5.20
CA GLU A 134 7.51 23.16 -6.44
C GLU A 134 7.63 21.77 -7.05
N LEU A 135 6.47 21.12 -7.23
CA LEU A 135 6.37 19.86 -7.96
C LEU A 135 6.20 20.17 -9.45
N VAL A 136 7.24 19.87 -10.23
CA VAL A 136 7.15 19.92 -11.69
C VAL A 136 6.71 18.55 -12.19
N LEU A 137 5.43 18.41 -12.50
CA LEU A 137 4.89 17.20 -13.08
C LEU A 137 5.35 17.08 -14.53
N THR A 138 6.05 15.99 -14.84
CA THR A 138 6.44 15.67 -16.21
C THR A 138 5.46 14.65 -16.78
N ALA A 139 5.19 14.73 -18.08
CA ALA A 139 4.46 13.66 -18.75
C ALA A 139 5.30 12.37 -18.69
N HIS A 140 4.72 11.28 -18.19
CA HIS A 140 5.36 9.98 -18.32
C HIS A 140 5.18 9.49 -19.76
N PRO A 141 6.26 9.16 -20.49
CA PRO A 141 6.22 8.94 -21.95
C PRO A 141 5.35 7.76 -22.41
N THR A 142 4.87 6.93 -21.50
CA THR A 142 4.12 5.70 -21.82
C THR A 142 2.82 5.53 -21.02
N GLU A 143 2.43 6.47 -20.16
CA GLU A 143 1.33 6.24 -19.21
C GLU A 143 0.35 7.43 -19.13
N ALA A 144 -0.39 7.68 -20.21
CA ALA A 144 -1.57 8.54 -20.17
C ALA A 144 -2.75 7.77 -19.54
N LYS A 145 -2.74 7.56 -18.22
CA LYS A 145 -3.90 7.00 -17.52
C LYS A 145 -5.07 7.97 -17.62
N ARG A 146 -6.21 7.51 -18.16
CA ARG A 146 -7.47 8.27 -18.18
C ARG A 146 -7.84 8.66 -16.74
N ALA A 147 -8.28 9.90 -16.53
CA ALA A 147 -8.65 10.39 -15.19
C ALA A 147 -9.67 9.51 -14.46
N THR A 148 -10.56 8.85 -15.21
CA THR A 148 -11.54 7.90 -14.68
C THR A 148 -10.90 6.65 -14.08
N VAL A 149 -9.85 6.12 -14.71
CA VAL A 149 -9.11 4.94 -14.21
C VAL A 149 -8.38 5.29 -12.90
N LEU A 150 -7.73 6.46 -12.85
CA LEU A 150 -7.12 6.96 -11.61
C LEU A 150 -8.14 7.13 -10.47
N ALA A 151 -9.35 7.60 -10.77
CA ALA A 151 -10.41 7.73 -9.78
C ALA A 151 -10.88 6.36 -9.25
N HIS A 152 -11.02 5.35 -10.11
CA HIS A 152 -11.35 3.99 -9.68
C HIS A 152 -10.23 3.38 -8.83
N HIS A 153 -8.97 3.56 -9.22
CA HIS A 153 -7.82 3.15 -8.41
C HIS A 153 -7.81 3.79 -7.03
N ARG A 154 -8.07 5.10 -6.95
CA ARG A 154 -8.13 5.81 -5.66
C ARG A 154 -9.24 5.26 -4.77
N ARG A 155 -10.44 5.08 -5.30
CA ARG A 155 -11.57 4.50 -4.55
C ARG A 155 -11.27 3.08 -4.06
N LEU A 156 -10.63 2.27 -4.90
CA LEU A 156 -10.21 0.93 -4.53
C LEU A 156 -9.18 0.98 -3.41
N PHE A 157 -8.18 1.86 -3.52
CA PHE A 157 -7.15 2.02 -2.49
C PHE A 157 -7.76 2.49 -1.16
N GLU A 158 -8.67 3.46 -1.17
CA GLU A 158 -9.37 3.94 0.04
C GLU A 158 -10.14 2.82 0.76
N ARG A 159 -10.80 1.93 0.01
CA ARG A 159 -11.50 0.76 0.57
C ARG A 159 -10.54 -0.34 1.02
N PHE A 160 -9.46 -0.55 0.27
CA PHE A 160 -8.40 -1.47 0.66
C PHE A 160 -7.74 -1.07 1.98
N GLN A 161 -7.51 0.22 2.23
CA GLN A 161 -6.98 0.70 3.52
C GLN A 161 -7.90 0.37 4.72
N GLN A 162 -9.18 0.07 4.48
CA GLN A 162 -10.14 -0.36 5.52
C GLN A 162 -9.99 -1.84 5.87
N PHE A 163 -9.29 -2.65 5.06
CA PHE A 163 -9.01 -4.07 5.30
C PHE A 163 -8.38 -4.34 6.67
N HIS A 164 -7.46 -3.46 7.10
CA HIS A 164 -6.70 -3.58 8.35
C HIS A 164 -7.14 -2.63 9.46
N GLN A 165 -8.35 -2.09 9.41
CA GLN A 165 -8.90 -1.44 10.60
C GLN A 165 -9.19 -2.53 11.63
N SER A 166 -8.16 -2.88 12.41
CA SER A 166 -8.28 -3.62 13.66
C SER A 166 -9.44 -3.02 14.43
N PRO A 167 -10.26 -3.84 15.10
CA PRO A 167 -11.33 -3.33 15.92
C PRO A 167 -10.75 -2.25 16.83
N ASP A 168 -11.34 -1.06 16.77
CA ASP A 168 -11.04 0.00 17.72
C ASP A 168 -11.18 -0.54 19.15
N ARG A 169 -10.67 0.17 20.16
CA ARG A 169 -10.63 -0.25 21.58
C ARG A 169 -11.93 -0.83 22.17
N ASP A 170 -13.06 -0.68 21.47
CA ASP A 170 -14.39 -1.20 21.80
C ASP A 170 -14.85 -2.46 21.02
N GLY A 171 -14.01 -3.07 20.17
CA GLY A 171 -14.30 -4.41 19.61
C GLY A 171 -15.35 -4.47 18.49
N LEU A 172 -15.87 -3.33 18.01
CA LEU A 172 -17.05 -3.28 17.14
C LEU A 172 -16.76 -2.74 15.74
N VAL A 173 -15.76 -3.27 15.04
CA VAL A 173 -15.94 -3.33 13.58
C VAL A 173 -16.96 -4.44 13.36
N SER A 174 -18.21 -4.05 13.13
CA SER A 174 -19.30 -5.00 12.89
C SER A 174 -18.93 -5.88 11.70
N ILE A 175 -19.20 -7.19 11.77
CA ILE A 175 -19.10 -8.12 10.65
C ILE A 175 -19.75 -7.52 9.39
N ALA A 176 -20.88 -6.81 9.58
CA ALA A 176 -21.56 -6.09 8.50
C ALA A 176 -20.68 -5.04 7.79
N GLN A 177 -19.77 -4.37 8.48
CA GLN A 177 -18.87 -3.38 7.89
C GLN A 177 -17.77 -4.04 7.06
N GLN A 178 -17.27 -5.19 7.51
CA GLN A 178 -16.30 -5.99 6.76
C GLN A 178 -16.94 -6.58 5.50
N ASP A 179 -18.15 -7.12 5.62
CA ASP A 179 -18.95 -7.62 4.49
C ASP A 179 -19.25 -6.49 3.49
N GLU A 180 -19.60 -5.29 3.97
CA GLU A 180 -19.80 -4.12 3.11
C GLU A 180 -18.50 -3.75 2.37
N ASN A 181 -17.36 -3.78 3.06
CA ASN A 181 -16.08 -3.43 2.44
C ASN A 181 -15.64 -4.47 1.41
N ASP A 182 -15.78 -5.77 1.70
CA ASP A 182 -15.50 -6.85 0.74
C ASP A 182 -16.40 -6.72 -0.49
N PHE A 183 -17.71 -6.51 -0.29
CA PHE A 183 -18.64 -6.26 -1.38
C PHE A 183 -18.24 -5.04 -2.21
N ALA A 184 -17.88 -3.92 -1.57
CA ALA A 184 -17.46 -2.71 -2.25
C ALA A 184 -16.16 -2.92 -3.05
N VAL A 185 -15.18 -3.63 -2.51
CA VAL A 185 -13.92 -3.96 -3.20
C VAL A 185 -14.18 -4.87 -4.39
N ARG A 186 -14.96 -5.95 -4.24
CA ARG A 186 -15.35 -6.83 -5.35
C ARG A 186 -16.09 -6.07 -6.45
N ALA A 187 -17.01 -5.17 -6.10
CA ALA A 187 -17.73 -4.36 -7.07
C ALA A 187 -16.78 -3.42 -7.85
N LEU A 188 -15.82 -2.77 -7.17
CA LEU A 188 -14.82 -1.93 -7.81
C LEU A 188 -13.87 -2.73 -8.71
N LEU A 189 -13.45 -3.93 -8.28
CA LEU A 189 -12.65 -4.84 -9.09
C LEU A 189 -13.40 -5.31 -10.34
N SER A 190 -14.70 -5.61 -10.23
CA SER A 190 -15.54 -5.96 -11.38
C SER A 190 -15.64 -4.82 -12.39
N ILE A 191 -15.75 -3.57 -11.91
CA ILE A 191 -15.72 -2.38 -12.78
C ILE A 191 -14.35 -2.27 -13.47
N LEU A 192 -13.24 -2.40 -12.73
CA LEU A 192 -11.89 -2.32 -13.31
C LEU A 192 -11.66 -3.42 -14.35
N TRP A 193 -12.14 -4.64 -14.10
CA TRP A 193 -12.05 -5.75 -15.05
C TRP A 193 -12.84 -5.47 -16.35
N ARG A 194 -14.04 -4.90 -16.24
CA ARG A 194 -14.90 -4.63 -17.40
C ARG A 194 -14.53 -3.37 -18.19
N THR A 195 -13.82 -2.44 -17.56
CA THR A 195 -13.52 -1.12 -18.15
C THR A 195 -12.04 -0.93 -18.50
N GLY A 196 -11.18 -1.84 -18.06
CA GLY A 196 -9.77 -1.92 -18.42
C GLY A 196 -9.55 -2.61 -19.75
#